data_AF-A0A965GQ14-F1
#
_entry.id   AF-A0A965GQ14-F1
#
_cell.length_a   1.000
_cell.length_b   1.000
_cell.length_c   1.000
_cell.angle_alpha   90.00
_cell.angle_beta   90.00
_cell.angle_gamma   90.00
#
_symmetry.space_group_name_H-M   'P 1'
#
loop_
_entity.id
_entity.type
_entity.pdbx_description
1 polymer ?
#
loop_
_entity_poly.entity_id
_entity_poly.type
_entity_poly.pdbx_seq_one_letter_code
_entity_poly.pdbx_strand_id
1 'polypeptide(L)'
;MVEFLDVDRESLFGEVVERGREQGVSDQEAYHTLVNEVVEDHRSLGEIHDDSPTDDLVEQLRGRWMDYKEALGLDDVQPHL
;
A
#
# COMPACT_ATOMS: atom_id res chain seq x y z
N MET A 1 10.85 -22.35 10.91
CA MET A 1 9.45 -22.12 11.30
C MET A 1 9.12 -20.79 10.68
N VAL A 2 8.45 -20.80 9.53
CA VAL A 2 8.04 -19.55 8.88
C VAL A 2 6.82 -19.09 9.66
N GLU A 3 6.99 -18.04 10.44
CA GLU A 3 5.86 -17.35 11.06
C GLU A 3 5.04 -16.79 9.89
N PHE A 4 3.86 -17.36 9.67
CA PHE A 4 2.89 -16.84 8.72
C PHE A 4 2.42 -15.51 9.30
N LEU A 5 3.10 -14.43 8.93
CA LEU A 5 2.61 -13.08 9.19
C LEU A 5 1.41 -12.92 8.28
N ASP A 6 0.22 -13.05 8.86
CA ASP A 6 -1.02 -12.58 8.26
C ASP A 6 -0.78 -11.10 7.96
N VAL A 7 -0.43 -10.81 6.71
CA VAL A 7 -0.03 -9.46 6.31
C VAL A 7 -1.29 -8.62 6.31
N ASP A 8 -1.40 -7.79 7.34
CA ASP A 8 -2.56 -6.96 7.55
C ASP A 8 -2.58 -5.79 6.54
N ARG A 9 -3.77 -5.30 6.21
CA ARG A 9 -3.97 -4.24 5.22
C ARG A 9 -3.20 -2.96 5.60
N GLU A 10 -3.08 -2.67 6.89
CA GLU A 10 -2.30 -1.54 7.39
C GLU A 10 -0.80 -1.70 7.14
N SER A 11 -0.28 -2.92 7.25
CA SER A 11 1.13 -3.23 6.95
C SER A 11 1.42 -3.04 5.47
N LEU A 12 0.54 -3.54 4.58
CA LEU A 12 0.66 -3.33 3.13
C LEU A 12 0.62 -1.84 2.78
N PHE A 13 -0.29 -1.08 3.39
CA PHE A 13 -0.36 0.36 3.16
C PHE A 13 0.91 1.08 3.61
N GLY A 14 1.47 0.72 4.78
CA GLY A 14 2.75 1.25 5.25
C GLY A 14 3.86 1.00 4.25
N GLU A 15 3.99 -0.23 3.75
CA GLU A 15 4.98 -0.58 2.74
C GLU A 15 4.78 0.20 1.43
N VAL A 16 3.54 0.37 0.97
CA VAL A 16 3.24 1.18 -0.22
C VAL A 16 3.69 2.63 -0.02
N VAL A 17 3.47 3.22 1.16
CA VAL A 17 3.93 4.58 1.48
C VAL A 17 5.46 4.66 1.46
N GLU A 18 6.15 3.70 2.08
CA GLU A 18 7.61 3.65 2.13
C GLU A 18 8.20 3.49 0.73
N ARG A 19 7.78 2.45 -0.01
CA ARG A 19 8.24 2.20 -1.39
C ARG A 19 7.88 3.36 -2.31
N GLY A 20 6.70 3.96 -2.13
CA GLY A 20 6.24 5.09 -2.91
C GLY A 20 7.08 6.35 -2.67
N ARG A 21 7.50 6.58 -1.43
CA ARG A 21 8.44 7.65 -1.06
C ARG A 21 9.81 7.42 -1.68
N GLU A 22 10.33 6.20 -1.61
CA GLU A 22 11.64 5.84 -2.16
C GLU A 22 11.68 5.95 -3.69
N GLN A 23 10.59 5.57 -4.35
CA GLN A 23 10.44 5.63 -5.81
C GLN A 23 10.01 7.02 -6.32
N GLY A 24 9.60 7.92 -5.44
CA GLY A 24 9.12 9.26 -5.81
C GLY A 24 7.75 9.23 -6.50
N VAL A 25 6.88 8.30 -6.10
CA VAL A 25 5.52 8.15 -6.63
C VAL A 25 4.64 9.29 -6.11
N SER A 26 4.38 10.28 -6.96
CA SER A 26 3.55 11.47 -6.67
C SER A 26 2.18 11.46 -7.36
N ASP A 27 1.93 10.50 -8.23
CA ASP A 27 0.78 10.47 -9.12
C ASP A 27 -0.11 9.26 -8.83
N GLN A 28 -1.42 9.45 -8.97
CA GLN A 28 -2.40 8.43 -8.62
C GLN A 28 -2.26 7.15 -9.44
N GLU A 29 -1.96 7.25 -10.75
CA GLU A 29 -1.73 6.07 -11.60
C GLU A 29 -0.50 5.27 -11.17
N ALA A 30 0.59 5.95 -10.80
CA ALA A 30 1.79 5.31 -10.30
C ALA A 30 1.56 4.68 -8.92
N TYR A 31 0.78 5.32 -8.06
CA TYR A 31 0.33 4.74 -6.79
C TYR A 31 -0.52 3.49 -6.97
N HIS A 32 -1.50 3.52 -7.88
CA HIS A 32 -2.31 2.34 -8.17
C HIS A 32 -1.47 1.18 -8.68
N THR A 33 -0.47 1.46 -9.51
CA THR A 33 0.50 0.47 -9.99
C THR A 33 1.27 -0.13 -8.81
N LEU A 34 1.86 0.72 -7.97
CA LEU A 34 2.62 0.30 -6.80
C LEU A 34 1.80 -0.57 -5.83
N VAL A 35 0.53 -0.23 -5.61
CA VAL A 35 -0.38 -1.02 -4.77
C VAL A 35 -0.55 -2.44 -5.33
N ASN A 36 -0.67 -2.61 -6.65
CA ASN A 36 -0.74 -3.96 -7.23
C ASN A 36 0.57 -4.70 -7.03
N GLU A 37 1.69 -4.06 -7.32
CA GLU A 37 3.01 -4.69 -7.20
C GLU A 37 3.25 -5.19 -5.78
N VAL A 38 2.92 -4.39 -4.76
CA VAL A 38 3.05 -4.81 -3.35
C VAL A 38 2.12 -5.98 -3.05
N VAL A 39 0.84 -5.93 -3.43
CA VAL A 39 -0.10 -7.04 -3.15
C VAL A 39 0.30 -8.32 -3.89
N GLU A 40 0.76 -8.23 -5.14
CA GLU A 40 1.19 -9.37 -5.95
C GLU A 40 2.50 -9.99 -5.45
N ASP A 41 3.42 -9.18 -4.92
CA ASP A 41 4.68 -9.62 -4.30
C ASP A 41 4.37 -10.48 -3.06
N HIS A 42 3.57 -9.95 -2.13
CA HIS A 42 3.13 -10.69 -0.92
C HIS A 42 2.32 -11.94 -1.24
N ARG A 43 1.46 -11.89 -2.26
CA ARG A 43 0.76 -13.08 -2.77
C ARG A 43 1.75 -14.12 -3.28
N SER A 44 2.74 -13.72 -4.08
CA SER A 44 3.74 -14.62 -4.64
C SER A 44 4.65 -15.24 -3.58
N LEU A 45 4.89 -14.52 -2.48
CA LEU A 45 5.62 -15.02 -1.31
C LEU A 45 4.79 -15.98 -0.45
N GLY A 46 3.48 -16.09 -0.71
CA GLY A 46 2.55 -16.93 0.06
C GLY A 46 2.09 -16.28 1.38
N GLU A 47 2.28 -14.97 1.53
CA GLU A 47 1.85 -14.19 2.69
C GLU A 47 0.36 -13.82 2.59
N ILE A 48 -0.19 -13.80 1.37
CA ILE A 48 -1.63 -13.68 1.11
C ILE A 48 -2.17 -15.03 0.63
N HIS A 49 -3.24 -15.50 1.26
CA HIS A 49 -3.88 -16.76 0.91
C HIS A 49 -4.52 -16.68 -0.49
N ASP A 50 -4.39 -17.74 -1.30
CA ASP A 50 -4.95 -17.77 -2.68
C ASP A 50 -6.48 -17.66 -2.74
N ASP A 51 -7.15 -17.96 -1.61
CA ASP A 51 -8.61 -17.83 -1.46
C ASP A 51 -9.04 -16.41 -1.06
N SER A 52 -8.09 -15.55 -0.67
CA SER A 52 -8.37 -14.16 -0.31
C SER A 52 -8.56 -13.31 -1.57
N PRO A 53 -9.61 -12.49 -1.66
CA PRO A 53 -9.86 -11.63 -2.81
C PRO A 53 -8.84 -10.50 -2.86
N THR A 54 -7.71 -10.72 -3.53
CA THR A 54 -6.66 -9.70 -3.71
C THR A 54 -7.16 -8.48 -4.46
N ASP A 55 -8.12 -8.63 -5.37
CA ASP A 55 -8.78 -7.50 -6.05
C ASP A 55 -9.46 -6.56 -5.06
N ASP A 56 -10.19 -7.09 -4.07
CA ASP A 56 -10.87 -6.28 -3.06
C ASP A 56 -9.86 -5.55 -2.16
N LEU A 57 -8.77 -6.23 -1.79
CA LEU A 57 -7.67 -5.64 -1.03
C LEU A 57 -6.98 -4.50 -1.79
N VAL A 58 -6.72 -4.71 -3.09
CA VAL A 58 -6.17 -3.70 -3.98
C VAL A 58 -7.11 -2.51 -4.12
N GLU A 59 -8.41 -2.73 -4.33
CA GLU A 59 -9.39 -1.65 -4.44
C GLU A 59 -9.47 -0.83 -3.15
N GLN A 60 -9.46 -1.50 -2.00
CA GLN A 60 -9.42 -0.83 -0.69
C GLN A 60 -8.16 0.03 -0.52
N LEU A 61 -6.98 -0.49 -0.89
CA LEU A 61 -5.72 0.26 -0.81
C LEU A 61 -5.71 1.43 -1.80
N ARG A 62 -6.13 1.22 -3.06
CA ARG A 62 -6.24 2.30 -4.07
C ARG A 62 -7.16 3.43 -3.62
N GLY A 63 -8.23 3.12 -2.89
CA GLY A 63 -9.13 4.10 -2.28
C GLY A 63 -8.46 5.03 -1.25
N ARG A 64 -7.31 4.63 -0.69
CA ARG A 64 -6.52 5.39 0.30
C ARG A 64 -5.47 6.30 -0.34
N TRP A 65 -5.66 6.70 -1.59
CA TRP A 65 -4.79 7.66 -2.26
C TRP A 65 -4.65 8.98 -1.47
N MET A 66 -5.73 9.47 -0.86
CA MET A 66 -5.69 10.69 -0.05
C MET A 66 -4.81 10.51 1.18
N ASP A 67 -5.00 9.42 1.94
CA ASP A 67 -4.16 9.07 3.09
C ASP A 67 -2.68 8.94 2.68
N TYR A 68 -2.39 8.38 1.51
CA TYR A 68 -1.02 8.23 1.01
C TYR A 68 -0.36 9.59 0.76
N LYS A 69 -1.07 10.54 0.15
CA LYS A 69 -0.57 11.90 -0.04
C LYS A 69 -0.30 12.61 1.29
N GLU A 70 -1.20 12.44 2.25
CA GLU A 70 -1.02 12.96 3.61
C GLU A 70 0.22 12.34 4.28
N ALA A 71 0.40 11.02 4.17
CA ALA A 71 1.53 10.30 4.74
C ALA A 71 2.88 10.71 4.11
N LEU A 72 2.89 11.05 2.82
CA LEU A 72 4.06 11.59 2.14
C LEU A 72 4.34 13.06 2.46
N GLY A 73 3.41 13.77 3.10
CA GLY A 73 3.48 15.22 3.26
C GLY A 73 3.39 15.97 1.92
N LEU A 74 2.74 15.37 0.92
CA LEU A 74 2.38 16.04 -0.34
C LEU A 74 1.20 17.01 -0.15
N ASP A 75 0.48 16.90 0.97
CA ASP A 75 -0.42 17.94 1.45
C ASP A 75 0.41 19.04 2.13
N ASP A 76 0.82 20.02 1.32
CA ASP A 76 1.38 21.28 1.79
C ASP A 76 0.32 21.96 2.69
N VAL A 77 0.63 22.11 3.98
CA VAL A 77 -0.17 22.77 5.04
C VAL A 77 -1.22 21.88 5.73
N GLN A 78 -0.92 21.43 6.94
CA GLN A 78 -1.60 21.92 8.15
C GLN A 78 -0.65 21.91 9.38
N PRO A 79 -0.24 23.08 9.91
CA PRO A 79 0.27 23.14 11.27
C PRO A 79 -0.88 22.80 12.22
N HIS A 80 -0.82 21.64 12.88
CA HIS A 80 -1.69 21.38 14.02
C HIS A 80 -1.32 22.35 15.14
N LEU A 81 -2.21 23.31 15.36
CA LEU A 81 -2.16 24.39 16.35
C LEU A 81 -2.65 23.88 17.71
#